data_AF-A0ABD1VCT7-F1
#
_entry.id   AF-A0ABD1VCT7-F1
#
_cell.length_a   1.000
_cell.length_b   1.000
_cell.length_c   1.000
_cell.angle_alpha   90.00
_cell.angle_beta   90.00
_cell.angle_gamma   90.00
#
_symmetry.space_group_name_H-M   'P 1'
#
loop_
_entity.id
_entity.type
_entity.pdbx_description
1 polymer ?
#
loop_
_entity_poly.entity_id
_entity_poly.type
_entity_poly.pdbx_seq_one_letter_code
_entity_poly.pdbx_strand_id
1 'polypeptide(L)'
;MTSTRSFFAMVAVEGKVLIAGGHDESKNALNSAWLFDIKKNEWIELTRMSEERDECEGIIIGSEFWVVSGYDTESQGAFKKSAEVYDLSTGEWRRVKDAWRASQCPRSCVGVMGGKSGNLMCWAESDSAVKVGTCGFDLGYRTLVTGSAYQGAPHGFFLADTKEGQNGKLRKIDVPVYFSGLVQSGCCVEI
;
A
#
# COMPACT_ATOMS: atom_id res chain seq x y z
N MET A 1 3.09 -2.99 -21.20
CA MET A 1 3.41 -4.02 -20.18
C MET A 1 3.26 -5.39 -20.83
N THR A 2 4.30 -6.22 -20.80
CA THR A 2 4.36 -7.47 -21.60
C THR A 2 4.21 -8.76 -20.78
N SER A 3 4.02 -8.67 -19.46
CA SER A 3 3.80 -9.83 -18.60
C SER A 3 2.67 -9.57 -17.60
N THR A 4 1.85 -10.58 -17.39
CA THR A 4 0.91 -10.66 -16.26
C THR A 4 1.69 -10.55 -14.94
N ARG A 5 1.05 -9.96 -13.91
CA ARG A 5 1.63 -9.89 -12.57
C ARG A 5 0.57 -9.89 -11.48
N SER A 6 0.93 -10.36 -10.30
CA SER A 6 0.09 -10.34 -9.10
C SER A 6 0.82 -9.67 -7.93
N PHE A 7 0.08 -9.22 -6.92
CA PHE A 7 0.60 -8.69 -5.65
C PHE A 7 1.61 -7.54 -5.77
N PHE A 8 1.42 -6.69 -6.77
CA PHE A 8 2.19 -5.47 -6.99
C PHE A 8 1.63 -4.29 -6.21
N ALA A 9 2.48 -3.29 -5.96
CA ALA A 9 2.06 -1.98 -5.46
C ALA A 9 1.35 -1.21 -6.57
N MET A 10 0.25 -0.51 -6.24
CA MET A 10 -0.51 0.32 -7.18
C MET A 10 -0.96 1.61 -6.52
N VAL A 11 -0.86 2.72 -7.25
CA VAL A 11 -1.42 4.02 -6.84
C VAL A 11 -2.03 4.74 -8.03
N ALA A 12 -3.08 5.54 -7.79
CA ALA A 12 -3.63 6.46 -8.78
C ALA A 12 -3.31 7.90 -8.36
N VAL A 13 -2.67 8.67 -9.24
CA VAL A 13 -2.28 10.06 -8.98
C VAL A 13 -2.38 10.87 -10.27
N GLU A 14 -3.08 12.02 -10.20
CA GLU A 14 -3.19 12.99 -11.30
C GLU A 14 -3.58 12.40 -12.68
N GLY A 15 -4.54 11.48 -12.68
CA GLY A 15 -5.00 10.82 -13.92
C GLY A 15 -4.01 9.81 -14.50
N LYS A 16 -3.06 9.35 -13.69
CA LYS A 16 -2.14 8.27 -14.02
C LYS A 16 -2.27 7.15 -12.99
N VAL A 17 -2.01 5.91 -13.41
CA VAL A 17 -1.88 4.76 -12.51
C VAL A 17 -0.43 4.31 -12.52
N LEU A 18 0.23 4.28 -11.38
CA LEU A 18 1.56 3.69 -11.25
C LEU A 18 1.44 2.32 -10.63
N ILE A 19 2.22 1.37 -11.15
CA ILE A 19 2.38 0.04 -10.58
C ILE A 19 3.87 -0.29 -10.45
N ALA A 20 4.23 -1.07 -9.44
CA ALA A 20 5.61 -1.53 -9.24
C ALA A 20 5.65 -2.87 -8.49
N GLY A 21 6.64 -3.68 -8.82
CA GLY A 21 6.85 -4.97 -8.14
C GLY A 21 5.79 -6.02 -8.49
N GLY A 22 5.47 -6.86 -7.51
CA GLY A 22 4.68 -8.07 -7.66
C GLY A 22 5.50 -9.25 -8.17
N HIS A 23 4.83 -10.29 -8.65
CA HIS A 23 5.48 -11.44 -9.28
C HIS A 23 4.84 -11.85 -10.60
N ASP A 24 5.62 -12.53 -11.44
CA ASP A 24 5.16 -13.16 -12.68
C ASP A 24 4.48 -14.53 -12.44
N GLU A 25 4.05 -15.19 -13.51
CA GLU A 25 3.39 -16.52 -13.46
C GLU A 25 4.26 -17.61 -12.83
N SER A 26 5.59 -17.45 -12.91
CA SER A 26 6.57 -18.36 -12.32
C SER A 26 6.92 -17.99 -10.87
N LYS A 27 6.21 -17.03 -10.27
CA LYS A 27 6.45 -16.52 -8.90
C LYS A 27 7.81 -15.84 -8.74
N ASN A 28 8.41 -15.35 -9.83
CA ASN A 28 9.60 -14.51 -9.74
C ASN A 28 9.16 -13.10 -9.33
N ALA A 29 9.72 -12.59 -8.24
CA ALA A 29 9.49 -11.22 -7.81
C ALA A 29 10.07 -10.24 -8.83
N LEU A 30 9.38 -9.13 -9.05
CA LEU A 30 9.71 -8.15 -10.07
C LEU A 30 10.28 -6.89 -9.43
N ASN A 31 11.22 -6.25 -10.12
CA ASN A 31 11.69 -4.88 -9.81
C ASN A 31 11.22 -3.85 -10.85
N SER A 32 10.40 -4.26 -11.82
CA SER A 32 9.86 -3.40 -12.86
C SER A 32 8.73 -2.52 -12.33
N ALA A 33 8.61 -1.33 -12.91
CA ALA A 33 7.55 -0.38 -12.63
C ALA A 33 6.98 0.17 -13.94
N TRP A 34 5.70 0.51 -13.92
CA TRP A 34 4.97 1.00 -15.08
C TRP A 34 4.03 2.13 -14.70
N LEU A 35 3.79 3.01 -15.66
CA LEU A 35 2.83 4.09 -15.57
C LEU A 35 1.79 3.90 -16.67
N PHE A 36 0.52 3.97 -16.32
CA PHE A 36 -0.57 4.07 -17.27
C PHE A 36 -1.07 5.51 -17.31
N ASP A 37 -0.96 6.15 -18.47
CA ASP A 37 -1.54 7.46 -18.73
C ASP A 37 -2.99 7.25 -19.21
N ILE A 38 -3.96 7.61 -18.37
CA ILE A 38 -5.38 7.40 -18.67
C ILE A 38 -5.83 8.23 -19.88
N LYS A 39 -5.24 9.41 -20.09
CA LYS A 39 -5.62 10.29 -21.21
C LYS A 39 -5.12 9.74 -22.54
N LYS A 40 -3.92 9.17 -22.54
CA LYS A 40 -3.32 8.57 -23.73
C LYS A 40 -3.76 7.13 -23.95
N ASN A 41 -4.27 6.48 -22.90
CA ASN A 41 -4.62 5.06 -22.89
C ASN A 41 -3.37 4.19 -23.20
N GLU A 42 -2.25 4.53 -22.57
CA GLU A 42 -0.94 3.94 -22.88
C GLU A 42 -0.17 3.57 -21.61
N TRP A 43 0.51 2.43 -21.67
CA TRP A 43 1.47 2.00 -20.66
C TRP A 43 2.89 2.43 -21.03
N ILE A 44 3.60 3.02 -20.07
CA ILE A 44 4.98 3.47 -20.19
C ILE A 44 5.80 2.70 -19.14
N GLU A 45 6.88 2.04 -19.56
CA GLU A 45 7.82 1.41 -18.62
C GLU A 45 8.63 2.51 -17.93
N LEU A 46 8.70 2.45 -16.61
CA LEU A 46 9.54 3.36 -15.81
C LEU A 46 10.92 2.72 -15.60
N THR A 47 11.86 3.50 -15.08
CA THR A 47 13.11 2.96 -14.55
C THR A 47 12.82 1.85 -13.53
N ARG A 48 13.68 0.82 -13.49
CA ARG A 48 13.54 -0.30 -12.55
C ARG A 48 13.96 0.11 -11.14
N MET A 49 13.34 -0.50 -10.14
CA MET A 49 13.78 -0.43 -8.74
C MET A 49 15.12 -1.17 -8.55
N SER A 50 15.83 -0.86 -7.47
CA SER A 50 17.08 -1.54 -7.14
C SER A 50 16.87 -2.93 -6.54
N GLU A 51 15.72 -3.17 -5.91
CA GLU A 51 15.33 -4.46 -5.33
C GLU A 51 14.01 -4.99 -5.93
N GLU A 52 13.91 -6.31 -6.08
CA GLU A 52 12.64 -6.99 -6.33
C GLU A 52 11.72 -6.89 -5.10
N ARG A 53 10.41 -6.77 -5.34
CA ARG A 53 9.40 -6.62 -4.29
C ARG A 53 8.09 -7.31 -4.66
N ASP A 54 7.90 -8.54 -4.21
CA ASP A 54 6.60 -9.21 -4.19
C ASP A 54 5.83 -8.90 -2.90
N GLU A 55 4.49 -8.94 -2.96
CA GLU A 55 3.59 -8.60 -1.86
C GLU A 55 3.87 -7.23 -1.21
N CYS A 56 4.31 -6.26 -2.01
CA CYS A 56 4.55 -4.89 -1.58
C CYS A 56 3.27 -4.04 -1.59
N GLU A 57 3.32 -2.90 -0.91
CA GLU A 57 2.22 -1.93 -0.86
C GLU A 57 2.64 -0.59 -1.48
N GLY A 58 1.74 0.03 -2.23
CA GLY A 58 1.96 1.32 -2.88
C GLY A 58 1.30 2.47 -2.12
N ILE A 59 2.02 3.56 -1.88
CA ILE A 59 1.44 4.77 -1.27
C ILE A 59 2.02 6.05 -1.88
N ILE A 60 1.19 7.08 -2.01
CA ILE A 60 1.62 8.42 -2.42
C ILE A 60 1.85 9.27 -1.18
N ILE A 61 3.04 9.85 -1.05
CA ILE A 61 3.38 10.84 -0.02
C ILE A 61 3.91 12.07 -0.74
N GLY A 62 3.12 13.16 -0.76
CA GLY A 62 3.47 14.33 -1.55
C GLY A 62 3.56 13.99 -3.05
N SER A 63 4.72 14.25 -3.66
CA SER A 63 5.03 13.93 -5.06
C SER A 63 5.82 12.62 -5.22
N GLU A 64 5.79 11.75 -4.22
CA GLU A 64 6.58 10.53 -4.18
C GLU A 64 5.71 9.28 -4.16
N PHE A 65 6.05 8.30 -4.99
CA PHE A 65 5.45 6.98 -4.97
C PHE A 65 6.34 6.00 -4.20
N TRP A 66 5.85 5.56 -3.04
CA TRP A 66 6.54 4.64 -2.15
C TRP A 66 6.04 3.22 -2.39
N VAL A 67 6.98 2.31 -2.64
CA VAL A 67 6.78 0.86 -2.74
C VAL A 67 7.36 0.22 -1.48
N VAL A 68 6.48 -0.08 -0.54
CA VAL A 68 6.82 -0.40 0.84
C VAL A 68 6.95 -1.91 1.01
N SER A 69 8.06 -2.34 1.62
CA SER A 69 8.30 -3.74 2.00
C SER A 69 8.17 -4.70 0.80
N GLY A 70 7.74 -5.93 1.06
CA GLY A 70 7.80 -7.05 0.15
C GLY A 70 9.08 -7.87 0.30
N TYR A 71 9.23 -8.88 -0.53
CA TYR A 71 10.38 -9.79 -0.53
C TYR A 71 10.86 -10.07 -1.96
N ASP A 72 12.07 -10.59 -2.11
CA ASP A 72 12.63 -11.02 -3.40
C ASP A 72 12.33 -12.51 -3.66
N THR A 73 12.69 -12.96 -4.87
CA THR A 73 12.43 -14.34 -5.31
C THR A 73 13.12 -15.38 -4.42
N GLU A 74 14.31 -15.08 -3.89
CA GLU A 74 15.11 -16.02 -3.10
C GLU A 74 14.65 -16.12 -1.64
N SER A 75 13.93 -15.11 -1.14
CA SER A 75 13.52 -14.98 0.25
C SER A 75 12.01 -14.84 0.43
N GLN A 76 11.22 -15.64 -0.31
CA GLN A 76 9.76 -15.59 -0.27
C GLN A 76 9.20 -15.62 1.17
N GLY A 77 8.32 -14.66 1.48
CA GLY A 77 7.73 -14.46 2.81
C GLY A 77 8.61 -13.69 3.80
N ALA A 78 9.89 -13.43 3.50
CA ALA A 78 10.79 -12.66 4.36
C ALA A 78 10.66 -11.15 4.07
N PHE A 79 9.59 -10.54 4.57
CA PHE A 79 9.30 -9.12 4.35
C PHE A 79 10.45 -8.19 4.78
N LYS A 80 10.90 -7.35 3.86
CA LYS A 80 11.96 -6.38 4.07
C LYS A 80 11.45 -5.12 4.76
N LYS A 81 12.29 -4.54 5.61
CA LYS A 81 12.01 -3.24 6.25
C LYS A 81 12.26 -2.04 5.34
N SER A 82 12.84 -2.26 4.16
CA SER A 82 13.14 -1.19 3.19
C SER A 82 11.90 -0.82 2.37
N ALA A 83 11.94 0.36 1.75
CA ALA A 83 11.05 0.78 0.69
C ALA A 83 11.87 1.28 -0.52
N GLU A 84 11.24 1.30 -1.68
CA GLU A 84 11.73 2.01 -2.88
C GLU A 84 10.83 3.22 -3.11
N VAL A 85 11.42 4.37 -3.39
CA VAL A 85 10.68 5.62 -3.54
C VAL A 85 10.99 6.21 -4.90
N TYR A 86 9.94 6.39 -5.71
CA TYR A 86 9.99 7.06 -7.00
C TYR A 86 9.59 8.51 -6.84
N ASP A 87 10.48 9.42 -7.21
CA ASP A 87 10.19 10.84 -7.28
C ASP A 87 9.51 11.14 -8.62
N LEU A 88 8.25 11.59 -8.60
CA LEU A 88 7.47 11.86 -9.81
C LEU A 88 8.01 13.05 -10.63
N SER A 89 8.84 13.91 -10.02
CA SER A 89 9.42 15.09 -10.66
C SER A 89 10.74 14.78 -11.37
N THR A 90 11.59 13.94 -10.79
CA THR A 90 12.89 13.56 -11.38
C THR A 90 12.80 12.27 -12.18
N GLY A 91 11.82 11.43 -11.89
CA GLY A 91 11.69 10.11 -12.48
C GLY A 91 12.74 9.11 -11.99
N GLU A 92 13.32 9.34 -10.81
CA GLU A 92 14.37 8.50 -10.24
C GLU A 92 13.87 7.71 -9.02
N TRP A 93 14.44 6.52 -8.84
CA TRP A 93 14.23 5.69 -7.66
C TRP A 93 15.33 5.92 -6.62
N ARG A 94 14.94 5.88 -5.35
CA ARG A 94 15.88 5.73 -4.23
C ARG A 94 15.37 4.71 -3.22
N ARG A 95 16.31 3.97 -2.64
CA ARG A 95 16.04 3.02 -1.57
C ARG A 95 16.04 3.71 -0.21
N VAL A 96 14.98 3.50 0.57
CA VAL A 96 14.88 3.96 1.96
C VAL A 96 14.95 2.75 2.90
N LYS A 97 15.90 2.75 3.83
CA LYS A 97 16.04 1.70 4.84
C LYS A 97 15.11 1.98 6.02
N ASP A 98 14.67 0.92 6.70
CA ASP A 98 13.84 0.97 7.91
C ASP A 98 12.55 1.81 7.77
N ALA A 99 12.03 1.90 6.55
CA ALA A 99 10.76 2.55 6.22
C ALA A 99 9.56 1.77 6.78
N TRP A 100 9.67 0.44 6.84
CA TRP A 100 8.62 -0.45 7.35
C TRP A 100 9.13 -1.20 8.58
N ARG A 101 8.52 -0.94 9.73
CA ARG A 101 8.96 -1.53 11.01
C ARG A 101 8.25 -2.83 11.36
N ALA A 102 7.09 -3.09 10.77
CA ALA A 102 6.34 -4.31 11.03
C ALA A 102 7.02 -5.50 10.32
N SER A 103 7.06 -6.65 10.99
CA SER A 103 7.52 -7.91 10.40
C SER A 103 6.45 -8.60 9.53
N GLN A 104 5.31 -7.94 9.32
CA GLN A 104 4.15 -8.49 8.63
C GLN A 104 4.04 -7.91 7.22
N CYS A 105 3.26 -8.60 6.39
CA CYS A 105 2.88 -8.16 5.06
C CYS A 105 2.36 -6.71 5.11
N PRO A 106 2.86 -5.80 4.26
CA PRO A 106 2.42 -4.40 4.26
C PRO A 106 0.99 -4.24 3.72
N ARG A 107 0.46 -5.26 3.02
CA ARG A 107 -0.77 -5.17 2.23
C ARG A 107 -1.93 -4.58 3.01
N SER A 108 -2.51 -3.50 2.48
CA SER A 108 -3.63 -2.73 3.06
C SER A 108 -3.38 -2.13 4.44
N CYS A 109 -2.26 -2.41 5.10
CA CYS A 109 -1.99 -2.00 6.47
C CYS A 109 -1.14 -0.74 6.56
N VAL A 110 -0.51 -0.29 5.48
CA VAL A 110 0.33 0.92 5.48
C VAL A 110 -0.55 2.17 5.63
N GLY A 111 -0.18 3.03 6.57
CA GLY A 111 -0.70 4.38 6.73
C GLY A 111 0.42 5.42 6.79
N VAL A 112 0.07 6.70 6.67
CA VAL A 112 1.01 7.82 6.82
C VAL A 112 0.70 8.58 8.10
N MET A 113 1.70 8.71 8.99
CA MET A 113 1.63 9.48 10.22
C MET A 113 1.86 10.96 9.94
N GLY A 114 0.83 11.78 10.17
CA GLY A 114 0.85 13.23 10.00
C GLY A 114 1.07 13.60 8.53
N GLY A 115 0.00 14.06 7.85
CA GLY A 115 -0.14 14.15 6.39
C GLY A 115 0.93 14.88 5.55
N LYS A 116 2.07 15.27 6.14
CA LYS A 116 3.25 15.82 5.46
C LYS A 116 4.61 15.29 5.98
N SER A 117 4.69 14.67 7.16
CA SER A 117 5.97 14.25 7.78
C SER A 117 6.47 12.87 7.35
N GLY A 118 5.73 12.14 6.51
CA GLY A 118 6.24 11.01 5.73
C GLY A 118 6.62 9.74 6.53
N ASN A 119 6.28 9.65 7.81
CA ASN A 119 6.52 8.42 8.58
C ASN A 119 5.42 7.40 8.28
N LEU A 120 5.81 6.23 7.80
CA LEU A 120 4.90 5.11 7.60
C LEU A 120 4.51 4.47 8.95
N MET A 121 3.29 3.96 9.02
CA MET A 121 2.80 3.19 10.15
C MET A 121 2.02 1.96 9.70
N CYS A 122 1.85 1.01 10.60
CA CYS A 122 0.97 -0.13 10.41
C CYS A 122 -0.36 0.11 11.14
N TRP A 123 -1.47 0.18 10.40
CA TRP A 123 -2.81 0.29 10.98
C TRP A 123 -3.15 -0.90 11.87
N ALA A 124 -2.64 -2.11 11.56
CA ALA A 124 -2.85 -3.30 12.39
C ALA A 124 -2.22 -3.21 13.79
N GLU A 125 -1.25 -2.30 13.96
CA GLU A 125 -0.58 -2.03 15.23
C GLU A 125 -1.12 -0.77 15.91
N SER A 126 -2.05 -0.04 15.27
CA SER A 126 -2.53 1.26 15.75
C SER A 126 -3.56 1.15 16.89
N ASP A 127 -4.41 0.12 16.87
CA ASP A 127 -5.45 -0.08 17.88
C ASP A 127 -5.81 -1.58 17.99
N SER A 128 -6.10 -2.01 19.21
CA SER A 128 -6.56 -3.37 19.50
C SER A 128 -7.84 -3.79 18.76
N ALA A 129 -8.67 -2.84 18.34
CA ALA A 129 -9.90 -3.10 17.61
C ALA A 129 -9.69 -3.49 16.14
N VAL A 130 -8.49 -3.26 15.59
CA VAL A 130 -8.20 -3.34 14.15
C VAL A 130 -6.85 -4.01 13.93
N LYS A 131 -6.78 -5.33 14.13
CA LYS A 131 -5.55 -6.14 13.98
C LYS A 131 -5.53 -7.01 12.73
N VAL A 132 -6.69 -7.43 12.25
CA VAL A 132 -6.83 -8.41 11.16
C VAL A 132 -7.64 -7.81 10.02
N GLY A 133 -7.20 -8.06 8.79
CA GLY A 133 -7.85 -7.54 7.59
C GLY A 133 -7.85 -6.01 7.54
N THR A 134 -6.83 -5.38 8.12
CA THR A 134 -6.81 -3.94 8.29
C THR A 134 -6.64 -3.26 6.93
N CYS A 135 -7.47 -2.27 6.65
CA CYS A 135 -7.36 -1.43 5.47
C CYS A 135 -7.53 0.04 5.83
N GLY A 136 -6.56 0.89 5.45
CA GLY A 136 -6.66 2.34 5.56
C GLY A 136 -6.94 2.99 4.21
N PHE A 137 -7.90 3.91 4.17
CA PHE A 137 -8.21 4.72 2.99
C PHE A 137 -8.21 6.20 3.36
N ASP A 138 -7.34 6.99 2.74
CA ASP A 138 -7.22 8.41 3.05
C ASP A 138 -8.31 9.24 2.35
N LEU A 139 -9.00 10.07 3.14
CA LEU A 139 -10.02 11.03 2.69
C LEU A 139 -9.50 12.47 2.76
N GLY A 140 -8.18 12.65 2.88
CA GLY A 140 -7.48 13.93 2.98
C GLY A 140 -7.39 14.48 4.39
N TYR A 141 -8.53 14.75 5.05
CA TYR A 141 -8.56 15.28 6.43
C TYR A 141 -8.81 14.20 7.51
N ARG A 142 -9.11 12.98 7.08
CA ARG A 142 -9.36 11.79 7.89
C ARG A 142 -8.95 10.56 7.11
N THR A 143 -8.61 9.49 7.82
CA THR A 143 -8.48 8.16 7.21
C THR A 143 -9.63 7.27 7.67
N LEU A 144 -10.32 6.64 6.72
CA LEU A 144 -11.21 5.54 7.00
C LEU A 144 -10.38 4.29 7.22
N VAL A 145 -10.48 3.68 8.39
CA VAL A 145 -9.80 2.44 8.73
C VAL A 145 -10.86 1.37 8.92
N THR A 146 -10.64 0.22 8.30
CA THR A 146 -11.48 -0.97 8.48
C THR A 146 -10.61 -2.11 8.99
N GLY A 147 -11.18 -3.02 9.75
CA GLY A 147 -10.47 -4.19 10.27
C GLY A 147 -11.24 -4.84 11.40
N SER A 148 -10.69 -5.91 11.95
CA SER A 148 -11.27 -6.63 13.07
C SER A 148 -10.24 -6.91 14.16
N ALA A 149 -10.71 -7.11 15.40
CA ALA A 149 -9.81 -7.31 16.54
C ALA A 149 -9.06 -8.65 16.50
N TYR A 150 -9.63 -9.66 15.83
CA TYR A 150 -9.07 -10.99 15.66
C TYR A 150 -9.74 -11.71 14.48
N GLN A 151 -9.13 -12.79 14.02
CA GLN A 151 -9.64 -13.58 12.90
C GLN A 151 -11.04 -14.14 13.20
N GLY A 152 -12.02 -13.82 12.35
CA GLY A 152 -13.42 -14.21 12.52
C GLY A 152 -14.27 -13.24 13.36
N ALA A 153 -13.69 -12.18 13.93
CA ALA A 153 -14.46 -11.11 14.57
C ALA A 153 -15.22 -10.26 13.53
N PRO A 154 -16.35 -9.61 13.90
CA PRO A 154 -17.02 -8.66 13.03
C PRO A 154 -16.08 -7.55 12.57
N HIS A 155 -16.13 -7.22 11.28
CA HIS A 155 -15.36 -6.12 10.72
C HIS A 155 -15.94 -4.80 11.18
N GLY A 156 -15.10 -3.94 11.73
CA GLY A 156 -15.44 -2.59 12.14
C GLY A 156 -14.99 -1.55 11.11
N PHE A 157 -15.61 -0.38 11.18
CA PHE A 157 -15.26 0.81 10.42
C PHE A 157 -14.95 1.92 11.39
N PHE A 158 -13.86 2.65 11.15
CA PHE A 158 -13.32 3.63 12.07
C PHE A 158 -12.83 4.86 11.31
N LEU A 159 -12.98 6.04 11.90
CA LEU A 159 -12.31 7.26 11.42
C LEU A 159 -11.13 7.57 12.32
N ALA A 160 -9.97 7.75 11.71
CA ALA A 160 -8.79 8.36 12.31
C ALA A 160 -8.72 9.83 11.89
N ASP A 161 -8.68 10.76 12.84
CA ASP A 161 -8.39 12.16 12.54
C ASP A 161 -6.87 12.30 12.26
N THR A 162 -6.52 12.79 11.08
CA THR A 162 -5.13 13.09 10.69
C THR A 162 -4.77 14.53 11.11
N LYS A 163 -4.75 14.80 12.42
CA LYS A 163 -4.20 16.08 12.92
C LYS A 163 -2.67 15.95 13.02
N GLU A 164 -1.96 16.99 12.59
CA GLU A 164 -0.49 17.02 12.57
C GLU A 164 0.11 16.49 13.89
N GLY A 165 0.91 15.42 13.80
CA GLY A 165 1.69 14.89 14.92
C GLY A 165 1.00 13.87 15.84
N GLN A 166 -0.31 13.61 15.70
CA GLN A 166 -0.98 12.53 16.43
C GLN A 166 -2.02 11.85 15.53
N ASN A 167 -1.89 10.53 15.35
CA ASN A 167 -3.01 9.75 14.85
C ASN A 167 -4.13 9.82 15.87
N GLY A 168 -5.22 10.50 15.50
CA GLY A 168 -6.39 10.59 16.35
C GLY A 168 -6.90 9.20 16.70
N LYS A 169 -7.34 9.04 17.95
CA LYS A 169 -8.02 7.84 18.45
C LYS A 169 -9.06 7.36 17.42
N LEU A 170 -9.01 6.07 17.07
CA LEU A 170 -9.98 5.48 16.16
C LEU A 170 -11.40 5.68 16.70
N ARG A 171 -12.23 6.36 15.92
CA ARG A 171 -13.66 6.55 16.23
C ARG A 171 -14.47 5.58 15.42
N LYS A 172 -15.07 4.59 16.09
CA LYS A 172 -15.95 3.63 15.44
C LYS A 172 -17.12 4.36 14.77
N ILE A 173 -17.43 3.96 13.54
CA ILE A 173 -18.60 4.40 12.80
C ILE A 173 -19.62 3.26 12.85
N ASP A 174 -20.87 3.59 13.15
CA ASP A 174 -21.96 2.65 13.00
C ASP A 174 -22.32 2.53 11.53
N VAL A 175 -22.10 1.32 11.00
CA VAL A 175 -22.41 0.98 9.62
C VAL A 175 -23.64 0.08 9.64
N PRO A 176 -24.65 0.35 8.79
CA PRO A 176 -25.84 -0.48 8.76
C PRO A 176 -25.51 -1.95 8.50
N VAL A 177 -26.31 -2.86 9.06
CA VAL A 177 -26.04 -4.31 9.04
C VAL A 177 -25.88 -4.87 7.62
N TYR A 178 -26.50 -4.25 6.62
CA TYR A 178 -26.39 -4.62 5.21
C TYR A 178 -25.04 -4.25 4.56
N PHE A 179 -24.20 -3.45 5.22
CA PHE A 179 -22.83 -3.12 4.82
C PHE A 179 -21.80 -3.78 5.77
N SER A 180 -22.01 -5.05 6.12
CA SER A 180 -21.09 -5.84 6.94
C SER A 180 -20.55 -7.04 6.15
N GLY A 181 -19.24 -7.32 6.27
CA GLY A 181 -18.58 -8.42 5.56
C GLY A 181 -17.08 -8.22 5.36
N LEU A 182 -16.39 -9.27 4.90
CA LEU A 182 -14.99 -9.24 4.51
C LEU A 182 -14.85 -8.57 3.13
N VAL A 183 -14.15 -7.43 3.06
CA VAL A 183 -13.68 -6.89 1.79
C VAL A 183 -12.23 -7.37 1.60
N GLN A 184 -12.03 -8.44 0.83
CA GLN A 184 -10.72 -8.74 0.26
C GLN A 184 -10.62 -8.01 -1.07
N SER A 185 -9.85 -6.93 -1.13
CA SER A 185 -9.48 -6.30 -2.39
C SER A 185 -8.25 -7.02 -2.97
N GLY A 186 -8.46 -7.82 -4.01
CA GLY A 186 -7.40 -8.23 -4.93
C GLY A 186 -7.58 -7.43 -6.21
N CYS A 187 -6.52 -6.76 -6.69
CA CYS A 187 -6.52 -6.25 -8.05
C CYS A 187 -5.85 -7.30 -8.95
N CYS A 188 -6.60 -7.83 -9.90
CA CYS A 188 -6.05 -8.47 -11.09
C CYS A 188 -6.19 -7.45 -12.21
N VAL A 189 -5.08 -7.07 -12.83
CA VAL A 189 -5.13 -6.26 -14.05
C VAL A 189 -4.85 -7.23 -15.19
N GLU A 190 -5.93 -7.72 -15.79
CA GLU A 190 -5.86 -8.41 -17.08
C GLU A 190 -5.69 -7.33 -18.17
N ILE A 191 -4.59 -7.41 -18.92
CA ILE A 191 -4.22 -6.47 -19.98
C ILE A 191 -4.21 -7.21 -21.31
#